data_AF-A0A2A8HUR3-F1
#
_entry.id   AF-A0A2A8HUR3-F1
#
_cell.length_a   1.000
_cell.length_b   1.000
_cell.length_c   1.000
_cell.angle_alpha   90.00
_cell.angle_beta   90.00
_cell.angle_gamma   90.00
#
_symmetry.space_group_name_H-M   'P 1'
#
loop_
_entity.id
_entity.type
_entity.pdbx_description
1 polymer ?
#
loop_
_entity_poly.entity_id
_entity_poly.type
_entity_poly.pdbx_seq_one_letter_code
_entity_poly.pdbx_strand_id
1 'polypeptide(L)'
;MPSASLLAALFALATLSLAQAASAVIVRRYPGCGYCKHWVPQVLAQFARRVPAIDAQRHTAFQRAHGVPVHLASCHTAIMDGMVSGDNVPIAE
;
A
#
# COMPACT_ATOMS: atom_id res chain seq x y z
N MET A 1 -38.08 29.71 -6.28
CA MET A 1 -36.69 29.91 -5.79
C MET A 1 -36.53 29.00 -4.58
N PRO A 2 -35.62 28.02 -4.57
CA PRO A 2 -35.46 27.14 -3.41
C PRO A 2 -35.07 27.99 -2.20
N SER A 3 -35.65 27.71 -1.03
CA SER A 3 -35.35 28.44 0.20
C SER A 3 -33.89 28.22 0.59
N ALA A 4 -33.27 29.22 1.24
CA ALA A 4 -31.90 29.13 1.73
C ALA A 4 -31.66 27.89 2.61
N SER A 5 -32.69 27.45 3.33
CA SER A 5 -32.68 26.23 4.15
C SER A 5 -32.57 24.94 3.33
N LEU A 6 -33.14 24.90 2.12
CA LEU A 6 -33.05 23.75 1.22
C LEU A 6 -31.63 23.62 0.64
N LEU A 7 -31.00 24.75 0.31
CA LEU A 7 -29.62 24.81 -0.18
C LEU A 7 -28.61 24.39 0.91
N ALA A 8 -28.83 24.82 2.16
CA ALA A 8 -27.98 24.42 3.29
C ALA A 8 -28.08 22.91 3.59
N ALA A 9 -29.28 22.33 3.50
CA ALA A 9 -29.48 20.89 3.70
C ALA A 9 -28.76 20.05 2.62
N LEU A 10 -28.82 20.48 1.35
CA LEU A 10 -28.14 19.83 0.23
C LEU A 10 -26.60 19.88 0.36
N PHE A 11 -26.06 21.00 0.87
CA PHE A 11 -24.61 21.11 1.10
C PHE A 11 -24.14 20.22 2.25
N ALA A 12 -24.92 20.11 3.33
CA ALA A 12 -24.62 19.20 4.44
C ALA A 12 -24.62 17.73 4.00
N LEU A 13 -25.58 17.33 3.14
CA LEU A 13 -25.63 15.98 2.55
C LEU A 13 -24.42 15.68 1.64
N ALA A 14 -23.88 16.67 0.93
CA ALA A 14 -22.69 16.50 0.09
C ALA A 14 -21.39 16.30 0.90
N THR A 15 -21.38 16.67 2.18
CA THR A 15 -20.23 16.49 3.08
C THR A 15 -20.25 15.19 3.89
N LEU A 16 -21.35 14.42 3.85
CA LEU A 16 -21.41 13.11 4.49
C LEU A 16 -20.57 12.09 3.70
N SER A 17 -19.28 12.11 4.00
CA SER A 17 -18.37 10.96 3.96
C SER A 17 -17.96 10.43 2.59
N LEU A 18 -16.96 11.10 1.97
CA LEU A 18 -15.91 10.36 1.27
C LEU A 18 -15.02 9.70 2.34
N ALA A 19 -15.52 8.63 2.97
CA ALA A 19 -14.64 7.72 3.69
C ALA A 19 -13.83 6.96 2.63
N GLN A 20 -12.66 7.49 2.25
CA GLN A 20 -11.74 6.80 1.37
C GLN A 20 -11.30 5.51 2.07
N ALA A 21 -11.73 4.36 1.56
CA ALA A 21 -11.26 3.08 2.05
C ALA A 21 -9.74 3.04 1.89
N ALA A 22 -9.02 2.80 2.99
CA ALA A 22 -7.57 2.72 2.93
C ALA A 22 -7.17 1.49 2.10
N SER A 23 -6.42 1.72 1.02
CA SER A 23 -5.78 0.69 0.20
C SER A 23 -5.14 -0.39 1.07
N ALA A 24 -5.30 -1.66 0.73
CA ALA A 24 -4.67 -2.74 1.49
C ALA A 24 -3.16 -2.71 1.24
N VAL A 25 -2.37 -2.71 2.32
CA VAL A 25 -0.89 -2.65 2.23
C VAL A 25 -0.30 -3.79 3.05
N ILE A 26 0.64 -4.53 2.45
CA ILE A 26 1.37 -5.64 3.07
C ILE A 26 2.84 -5.52 2.69
N VAL A 27 3.75 -5.73 3.63
CA VAL A 27 5.17 -5.85 3.36
C VAL A 27 5.56 -7.32 3.31
N ARG A 28 6.24 -7.76 2.25
CA ARG A 28 6.77 -9.12 2.14
C ARG A 28 8.28 -9.08 1.98
N ARG A 29 9.02 -9.92 2.71
CA ARG A 29 10.49 -9.92 2.68
C ARG A 29 11.09 -11.32 2.81
N TYR A 30 12.38 -11.44 2.47
CA TYR A 30 13.14 -12.64 2.82
C TYR A 30 13.36 -12.75 4.35
N PRO A 31 13.21 -13.96 4.93
CA PRO A 31 13.49 -14.19 6.34
C PRO A 31 14.96 -13.91 6.65
N GLY A 32 15.21 -13.18 7.74
CA GLY A 32 16.58 -12.93 8.23
C GLY A 32 17.43 -11.94 7.40
N CYS A 33 16.90 -11.33 6.34
CA CYS A 33 17.64 -10.37 5.53
C CYS A 33 18.08 -9.15 6.35
N GLY A 34 19.40 -8.89 6.39
CA GLY A 34 20.00 -7.78 7.15
C GLY A 34 19.45 -6.41 6.77
N TYR A 35 19.37 -6.11 5.47
CA TYR A 35 18.81 -4.84 4.99
C TYR A 35 17.34 -4.65 5.39
N CYS A 36 16.53 -5.71 5.25
CA CYS A 36 15.10 -5.67 5.58
C CYS A 36 14.84 -5.43 7.08
N LYS A 37 15.79 -5.72 7.97
CA LYS A 37 15.66 -5.40 9.41
C LYS A 37 15.61 -3.90 9.65
N HIS A 38 16.27 -3.10 8.82
CA HIS A 38 16.30 -1.65 8.93
C HIS A 38 15.22 -0.97 8.07
N TRP A 39 14.98 -1.49 6.86
CA TRP A 39 14.03 -0.90 5.91
C TRP A 39 12.57 -1.09 6.32
N VAL A 40 12.16 -2.28 6.77
CA VAL A 40 10.75 -2.56 7.10
C VAL A 40 10.20 -1.59 8.16
N PRO A 41 10.87 -1.35 9.30
CA PRO A 41 10.40 -0.38 10.29
C PRO A 41 10.18 1.02 9.72
N GLN A 42 11.06 1.48 8.81
CA GLN A 42 10.94 2.80 8.19
C GLN A 42 9.69 2.88 7.31
N VAL A 43 9.44 1.85 6.50
CA VAL A 43 8.25 1.79 5.66
C VAL A 43 6.98 1.69 6.49
N LEU A 44 6.97 0.85 7.52
CA LEU A 44 5.81 0.71 8.41
C LEU A 44 5.47 2.03 9.12
N ALA A 45 6.48 2.85 9.46
CA ALA A 45 6.29 4.15 10.08
C ALA A 45 5.63 5.20 9.16
N GLN A 46 5.61 5.00 7.84
CA GLN A 46 4.94 5.90 6.90
C GLN A 46 3.40 5.74 6.93
N PHE A 47 2.89 4.65 7.48
CA PHE A 47 1.46 4.38 7.51
C PHE A 47 0.87 4.71 8.88
N ALA A 48 -0.22 5.49 8.89
CA ALA A 48 -1.02 5.77 10.09
C ALA A 48 -1.83 4.56 10.60
N ARG A 49 -1.54 3.35 10.10
CA ARG A 49 -2.25 2.11 10.42
C ARG A 49 -1.30 0.93 10.48
N ARG A 50 -1.73 -0.16 11.13
CA ARG A 50 -0.98 -1.41 11.14
C ARG A 50 -0.87 -1.98 9.72
N VAL A 51 0.35 -2.23 9.28
CA VAL A 51 0.68 -2.92 8.03
C VAL A 51 1.38 -4.24 8.39
N PRO A 52 0.86 -5.40 7.94
CA PRO A 52 1.51 -6.68 8.21
C PRO A 52 2.82 -6.80 7.45
N ALA A 53 3.82 -7.38 8.10
CA ALA A 53 5.10 -7.77 7.50
C ALA A 53 5.20 -9.31 7.50
N ILE A 54 5.44 -9.90 6.33
CA ILE A 54 5.44 -11.35 6.12
C ILE A 54 6.83 -11.80 5.68
N ASP A 55 7.41 -12.70 6.45
CA ASP A 55 8.65 -13.40 6.11
C ASP A 55 8.34 -14.55 5.14
N ALA A 56 8.98 -14.56 3.98
CA ALA A 56 8.68 -15.52 2.93
C ALA A 56 9.94 -16.08 2.26
N GLN A 57 10.18 -17.38 2.43
CA GLN A 57 11.33 -18.11 1.88
C GLN A 57 11.41 -18.05 0.35
N ARG A 58 10.26 -18.00 -0.34
CA ARG A 58 10.17 -17.96 -1.81
C ARG A 58 9.78 -16.57 -2.29
N HIS A 59 10.60 -15.56 -1.99
CA HIS A 59 10.26 -14.17 -2.31
C HIS A 59 10.39 -13.85 -3.81
N THR A 60 11.50 -14.24 -4.46
CA THR A 60 11.72 -14.03 -5.91
C THR A 60 10.74 -14.82 -6.79
N ALA A 61 10.31 -16.01 -6.36
CA ALA A 61 9.30 -16.78 -7.10
C ALA A 61 7.94 -16.05 -7.15
N PHE A 62 7.54 -15.45 -6.02
CA PHE A 62 6.36 -14.58 -5.96
C PHE A 62 6.53 -13.34 -6.82
N GLN A 63 7.64 -12.63 -6.72
CA GLN A 63 7.88 -11.43 -7.54
C GLN A 63 7.72 -11.74 -9.04
N ARG A 64 8.32 -12.83 -9.51
CA ARG A 64 8.14 -13.31 -10.90
C ARG A 64 6.69 -13.67 -11.24
N ALA A 65 5.99 -14.36 -10.35
CA ALA A 65 4.58 -14.72 -10.55
C ALA A 65 3.67 -13.47 -10.62
N HIS A 66 4.09 -12.37 -10.00
CA HIS A 66 3.41 -11.07 -10.04
C HIS A 66 4.01 -10.11 -11.08
N GLY A 67 4.75 -10.62 -12.07
CA GLY A 67 5.21 -9.84 -13.23
C GLY A 67 6.44 -8.96 -12.98
N VAL A 68 7.10 -9.07 -11.82
CA VAL A 68 8.35 -8.34 -11.57
C VAL A 68 9.47 -8.94 -12.43
N PRO A 69 10.09 -8.14 -13.32
CA PRO A 69 11.23 -8.59 -14.11
C PRO A 69 12.39 -9.04 -13.23
N VAL A 70 13.16 -10.04 -13.70
CA VAL A 70 14.23 -10.65 -12.88
C VAL A 70 15.29 -9.63 -12.45
N HIS A 71 15.55 -8.61 -13.26
CA HIS A 71 16.52 -7.56 -12.99
C HIS A 71 16.03 -6.50 -11.99
N LEU A 72 14.72 -6.50 -11.67
CA LEU A 72 14.12 -5.65 -10.63
C LEU A 72 13.80 -6.44 -9.36
N ALA A 73 14.12 -7.73 -9.31
CA ALA A 73 13.83 -8.54 -8.14
C ALA A 73 14.68 -8.11 -6.95
N SER A 74 14.04 -7.85 -5.80
CA SER A 74 14.73 -7.41 -4.59
C SER A 74 14.43 -8.31 -3.38
N CYS A 75 14.99 -7.95 -2.21
CA CYS A 75 14.82 -8.74 -0.99
C CYS A 75 13.48 -8.51 -0.26
N HIS A 76 12.73 -7.51 -0.69
CA HIS A 76 11.45 -7.13 -0.11
C HIS A 76 10.51 -6.52 -1.16
N THR A 77 9.25 -6.38 -0.81
CA THR A 77 8.24 -5.72 -1.64
C THR A 77 7.17 -5.12 -0.74
N ALA A 78 6.75 -3.89 -1.02
CA ALA A 78 5.48 -3.37 -0.55
C ALA A 78 4.38 -3.73 -1.54
N ILE A 79 3.33 -4.38 -1.08
CA ILE A 79 2.17 -4.78 -1.87
C ILE A 79 1.04 -3.82 -1.52
N MET A 80 0.53 -3.06 -2.50
CA MET A 80 -0.54 -2.07 -2.30
C MET A 80 -1.64 -2.33 -3.32
N ASP A 81 -2.88 -2.53 -2.87
CA ASP A 81 -4.03 -2.85 -3.75
C ASP A 81 -3.78 -4.02 -4.72
N GLY A 82 -2.95 -4.98 -4.29
CA GLY A 82 -2.54 -6.13 -5.11
C GLY A 82 -1.39 -5.87 -6.08
N MET A 83 -0.93 -4.62 -6.20
CA MET A 83 0.24 -4.23 -6.98
C MET A 83 1.53 -4.43 -6.15
N VAL A 84 2.59 -4.91 -6.82
CA VAL A 84 3.87 -5.30 -6.19
C VAL A 84 4.91 -4.23 -6.48
N SER A 85 5.24 -3.41 -5.47
CA SER A 85 6.25 -2.35 -5.55
C SER A 85 7.59 -2.85 -5.01
N GLY A 86 8.57 -3.02 -5.90
CA GLY A 86 9.98 -3.15 -5.55
C GLY A 86 10.69 -1.79 -5.48
N ASP A 87 11.98 -1.79 -5.16
CA ASP A 87 12.83 -0.59 -4.99
C ASP A 87 12.85 0.36 -6.22
N ASN A 88 12.45 -0.11 -7.40
CA ASN A 88 12.42 0.65 -8.67
C ASN A 88 11.14 0.44 -9.50
N VAL A 89 10.05 -0.06 -8.90
CA VAL A 89 8.77 -0.16 -9.61
C VAL A 89 7.95 1.08 -9.29
N PRO A 90 7.71 2.00 -10.25
CA PRO A 90 6.90 3.18 -9.98
C PRO A 90 5.51 2.74 -9.52
N ILE A 91 5.03 3.40 -8.48
CA ILE A 91 3.64 3.30 -8.05
C ILE A 91 2.83 3.88 -9.20
N ALA A 92 2.18 3.02 -9.98
CA ALA A 92 1.19 3.51 -10.93
C ALA A 92 0.05 4.10 -10.09
N GLU A 93 -0.16 5.41 -10.27
CA GLU A 93 -1.33 6.12 -9.76
C GLU A 93 -2.62 5.60 -10.39
#